data_AF-A0A7Y3PLG7-F1
#
_entry.id   AF-A0A7Y3PLG7-F1
#
_cell.length_a   1.000
_cell.length_b   1.000
_cell.length_c   1.000
_cell.angle_alpha   90.00
_cell.angle_beta   90.00
_cell.angle_gamma   90.00
#
_symmetry.space_group_name_H-M   'P 1'
#
loop_
_entity.id
_entity.type
_entity.pdbx_description
1 polymer ?
#
loop_
_entity_poly.entity_id
_entity_poly.type
_entity_poly.pdbx_seq_one_letter_code
_entity_poly.pdbx_strand_id
1 'polypeptide(L)'
;KQPAAVVYERATYGHDGDSGLGFLAIGMPSLTYNAKTFEDAASKIVFTFNWFYVGRNNIAYYESGLDPIRPTNFDPNFPTSGSGNASWTGFLSFNGHPHAIDPPSGVLISWNNKPAPMFSANDGQFSYGLVYRSQMLQSTLNNELNSHGGKVTPSQVVQAMESAATTDLTATSELPYVLPLLDVSGDPVASQMKKDLNSWLSNGAHRIKANPNDAQYLDISAIAIADEFFPILDTSLFSSLLGGQDINYSSGNVPNGFSEFGQSFVNNPGSEGSAYDGGFEGQVQKLLMQVLNMKLDEPYPPALLAHVCWSGVSNCKAAVNEAFLQTEQKLEQINGNSNVLTWINDSASSAAHSSISNLDEISFQSIGIIGEPKIPWQNRSTFQQVANFIH
;
A
#
# COMPACT_ATOMS: atom_id res chain seq x y z
N LYS A 1 -30.26 -22.07 17.58
CA LYS A 1 -29.13 -21.14 17.78
C LYS A 1 -29.34 -20.47 19.13
N GLN A 2 -28.40 -20.57 20.07
CA GLN A 2 -28.45 -19.75 21.28
C GLN A 2 -27.92 -18.36 20.96
N PRO A 3 -28.47 -17.28 21.55
CA PRO A 3 -27.92 -15.95 21.39
C PRO A 3 -26.50 -15.91 21.96
N ALA A 4 -25.55 -15.36 21.20
CA ALA A 4 -24.20 -15.09 21.65
C ALA A 4 -23.98 -13.58 21.63
N ALA A 5 -23.35 -13.05 22.68
CA ALA A 5 -22.85 -11.68 22.69
C ALA A 5 -21.41 -11.68 22.17
N VAL A 6 -21.11 -10.78 21.24
CA VAL A 6 -19.74 -10.51 20.80
C VAL A 6 -19.22 -9.35 21.65
N VAL A 7 -18.05 -9.54 22.24
CA VAL A 7 -17.36 -8.52 23.05
C VAL A 7 -16.01 -8.21 22.42
N TYR A 8 -15.59 -6.95 22.51
CA TYR A 8 -14.28 -6.52 22.04
C TYR A 8 -13.34 -6.39 23.24
N GLU A 9 -12.26 -7.18 23.24
CA GLU A 9 -11.22 -7.14 24.27
C GLU A 9 -10.00 -6.39 23.73
N ARG A 10 -9.77 -5.17 24.25
CA ARG A 10 -8.62 -4.34 23.88
C ARG A 10 -7.52 -4.53 24.90
N ALA A 11 -6.32 -4.93 24.48
CA ALA A 11 -5.17 -5.12 25.35
C ALA A 11 -4.81 -3.87 26.19
N THR A 12 -5.09 -2.68 25.67
CA THR A 12 -4.84 -1.41 26.36
C THR A 12 -6.02 -0.92 27.20
N TYR A 13 -7.13 -1.67 27.34
CA TYR A 13 -8.29 -1.24 28.13
C TYR A 13 -7.89 -0.99 29.59
N GLY A 14 -8.04 0.26 30.06
CA GLY A 14 -7.65 0.66 31.41
C GLY A 14 -6.15 0.99 31.57
N HIS A 15 -5.37 0.86 30.50
CA HIS A 15 -3.92 1.08 30.46
C HIS A 15 -3.51 2.21 29.51
N ASP A 16 -4.46 2.96 28.95
CA ASP A 16 -4.19 4.05 28.00
C ASP A 16 -3.18 5.08 28.54
N GLY A 17 -3.21 5.35 29.85
CA GLY A 17 -2.32 6.29 30.53
C GLY A 17 -0.88 5.78 30.74
N ASP A 18 -0.66 4.46 30.70
CA ASP A 18 0.64 3.84 31.02
C ASP A 18 1.71 4.23 29.98
N SER A 19 1.29 4.43 28.73
CA SER A 19 2.16 4.95 27.66
C SER A 19 2.80 6.30 27.99
N GLY A 20 2.20 7.07 28.91
CA GLY A 20 2.76 8.33 29.39
C GLY A 20 4.18 8.20 29.92
N LEU A 21 4.53 7.05 30.52
CA LEU A 21 5.89 6.79 30.99
C LEU A 21 6.90 6.72 29.85
N GLY A 22 6.55 6.02 28.78
CA GLY A 22 7.38 5.93 27.57
C GLY A 22 7.51 7.28 26.86
N PHE A 23 6.40 7.99 26.65
CA PHE A 23 6.41 9.32 26.02
C PHE A 23 7.27 10.33 26.80
N LEU A 24 7.14 10.37 28.14
CA LEU A 24 7.97 11.24 28.98
C LEU A 24 9.45 10.84 28.90
N ALA A 25 9.77 9.54 28.94
CA ALA A 25 11.15 9.08 28.84
C ALA A 25 11.81 9.44 27.51
N ILE A 26 11.08 9.30 26.39
CA ILE A 26 11.56 9.71 25.05
C ILE A 26 11.80 11.23 25.00
N GLY A 27 10.90 12.01 25.60
CA GLY A 27 11.00 13.48 25.63
C GLY A 27 12.09 14.04 26.57
N MET A 28 12.73 13.20 27.39
CA MET A 28 13.71 13.62 28.40
C MET A 28 15.12 13.11 28.06
N PRO A 29 16.06 13.99 27.62
CA PRO A 29 17.43 13.59 27.30
C PRO A 29 18.20 12.95 28.47
N SER A 30 17.80 13.20 29.72
CA SER A 30 18.38 12.55 30.90
C SER A 30 17.99 11.07 31.05
N LEU A 31 16.91 10.64 30.39
CA LEU A 31 16.39 9.26 30.41
C LEU A 31 16.69 8.54 29.09
N THR A 32 16.60 9.23 27.97
CA THR A 32 16.88 8.68 26.63
C THR A 32 18.04 9.43 25.98
N TYR A 33 19.20 8.80 25.92
CA TYR A 33 20.45 9.43 25.41
C TYR A 33 21.25 8.52 24.47
N ASN A 34 20.83 7.27 24.27
CA ASN A 34 21.38 6.35 23.28
C ASN A 34 20.29 5.39 22.78
N ALA A 35 20.59 4.63 21.73
CA ALA A 35 19.70 3.65 21.13
C ALA A 35 19.11 2.65 22.15
N LYS A 36 19.90 2.18 23.12
CA LYS A 36 19.42 1.19 24.09
C LYS A 36 18.41 1.76 25.07
N THR A 37 18.69 2.97 25.59
CA THR A 37 17.75 3.69 26.46
C THR A 37 16.48 4.10 25.71
N PHE A 38 16.59 4.34 24.41
CA PHE A 38 15.43 4.59 23.56
C PHE A 38 14.53 3.35 23.45
N GLU A 39 15.08 2.16 23.20
CA GLU A 39 14.25 0.94 23.16
C GLU A 39 13.55 0.69 24.51
N ASP A 40 14.25 0.88 25.63
CA ASP A 40 13.66 0.76 26.98
C ASP A 40 12.56 1.81 27.25
N ALA A 41 12.68 3.00 26.67
CA ALA A 41 11.62 4.01 26.73
C ALA A 41 10.42 3.62 25.85
N ALA A 42 10.67 3.20 24.61
CA ALA A 42 9.65 2.78 23.66
C ALA A 42 8.89 1.53 24.16
N SER A 43 9.55 0.59 24.83
CA SER A 43 8.92 -0.62 25.38
C SER A 43 7.94 -0.36 26.52
N LYS A 44 7.87 0.88 27.03
CA LYS A 44 6.89 1.30 28.05
C LYS A 44 5.63 1.90 27.40
N ILE A 45 5.57 1.98 26.08
CA ILE A 45 4.41 2.46 25.32
C ILE A 45 3.53 1.25 25.02
N VAL A 46 2.29 1.28 25.51
CA VAL A 46 1.35 0.15 25.39
C VAL A 46 0.56 0.16 24.09
N PHE A 47 0.62 1.26 23.33
CA PHE A 47 0.03 1.35 22.00
C PHE A 47 0.95 0.73 20.94
N THR A 48 0.34 0.05 19.98
CA THR A 48 0.98 -0.56 18.80
C THR A 48 1.54 0.52 17.88
N PHE A 49 2.83 0.85 18.03
CA PHE A 49 3.50 1.90 17.27
C PHE A 49 4.90 1.50 16.82
N ASN A 50 5.27 1.99 15.63
CA ASN A 50 6.62 1.89 15.09
C ASN A 50 7.44 3.11 15.56
N TRP A 51 8.44 2.89 16.42
CA TRP A 51 9.32 3.95 16.91
C TRP A 51 10.68 3.92 16.23
N PHE A 52 11.20 5.09 15.88
CA PHE A 52 12.51 5.26 15.28
C PHE A 52 13.39 6.17 16.14
N TYR A 53 14.66 5.82 16.21
CA TYR A 53 15.72 6.62 16.83
C TYR A 53 16.82 6.87 15.82
N VAL A 54 17.27 8.13 15.77
CA VAL A 54 18.48 8.53 15.07
C VAL A 54 19.33 9.29 16.06
N GLY A 55 20.51 8.75 16.38
CA GLY A 55 21.52 9.36 17.23
C GLY A 55 22.78 9.68 16.45
N ARG A 56 23.83 10.13 17.17
CA ARG A 56 25.12 10.46 16.55
C ARG A 56 25.78 9.28 15.84
N ASN A 57 25.69 8.09 16.43
CA ASN A 57 26.41 6.91 15.97
C ASN A 57 25.51 5.72 15.63
N ASN A 58 24.24 5.76 16.05
CA ASN A 58 23.35 4.61 15.99
C ASN A 58 21.99 5.03 15.45
N ILE A 59 21.38 4.13 14.69
CA ILE A 59 19.95 4.13 14.40
C ILE A 59 19.29 2.97 15.15
N ALA A 60 18.05 3.15 15.58
CA ALA A 60 17.31 2.05 16.19
C ALA A 60 15.82 2.10 15.86
N TYR A 61 15.20 0.94 15.98
CA TYR A 61 13.78 0.72 15.77
C TYR A 61 13.24 -0.16 16.88
N TYR A 62 12.04 0.17 17.38
CA TYR A 62 11.30 -0.67 18.31
C TYR A 62 9.81 -0.60 17.99
N GLU A 63 9.18 -1.75 17.85
CA GLU A 63 7.73 -1.90 17.79
C GLU A 63 7.18 -1.97 19.22
N SER A 64 6.42 -0.96 19.66
CA SER A 64 5.82 -0.93 20.99
C SER A 64 4.41 -1.50 20.96
N GLY A 65 3.93 -2.10 22.05
CA GLY A 65 2.54 -2.55 22.16
C GLY A 65 2.30 -3.44 23.38
N LEU A 66 1.04 -3.56 23.81
CA LEU A 66 0.59 -4.65 24.68
C LEU A 66 0.09 -5.81 23.81
N ASP A 67 1.02 -6.63 23.33
CA ASP A 67 0.70 -7.73 22.41
C ASP A 67 0.38 -9.02 23.17
N PRO A 68 -0.87 -9.53 23.12
CA PRO A 68 -1.26 -10.67 23.94
C PRO A 68 -0.69 -11.99 23.41
N ILE A 69 -0.25 -12.84 24.34
CA ILE A 69 0.11 -14.23 24.06
C ILE A 69 -1.17 -15.06 24.01
N ARG A 70 -1.64 -15.31 22.79
CA ARG A 70 -2.85 -16.10 22.50
C ARG A 70 -2.53 -17.60 22.49
N PRO A 71 -3.47 -18.48 22.91
CA PRO A 71 -3.29 -19.92 22.77
C PRO A 71 -3.19 -20.34 21.29
N THR A 72 -2.32 -21.30 20.97
CA THR A 72 -1.98 -21.67 19.59
C THR A 72 -3.07 -22.45 18.85
N ASN A 73 -4.10 -22.91 19.55
CA ASN A 73 -5.20 -23.71 19.00
C ASN A 73 -6.39 -22.85 18.53
N PHE A 74 -6.27 -21.53 18.57
CA PHE A 74 -7.26 -20.60 18.03
C PHE A 74 -6.62 -19.73 16.96
N ASP A 75 -7.34 -19.54 15.85
CA ASP A 75 -6.94 -18.63 14.79
C ASP A 75 -7.25 -17.18 15.23
N PRO A 76 -6.25 -16.29 15.31
CA PRO A 76 -6.44 -14.92 15.77
C PRO A 76 -7.26 -14.05 14.81
N ASN A 77 -7.56 -14.52 13.60
CA ASN A 77 -8.38 -13.81 12.63
C ASN A 77 -9.89 -14.04 12.82
N PHE A 78 -10.29 -14.86 13.80
CA PHE A 78 -11.69 -15.15 14.09
C PHE A 78 -12.05 -14.89 15.55
N PRO A 79 -13.32 -14.56 15.86
CA PRO A 79 -13.79 -14.47 17.22
C PRO A 79 -13.56 -15.78 17.99
N THR A 80 -13.00 -15.67 19.20
CA THR A 80 -12.75 -16.82 20.07
C THR A 80 -13.81 -16.99 21.14
N SER A 81 -13.91 -18.19 21.73
CA SER A 81 -14.86 -18.47 22.80
C SER A 81 -14.52 -17.68 24.08
N GLY A 82 -15.49 -16.96 24.64
CA GLY A 82 -15.38 -16.30 25.95
C GLY A 82 -15.48 -17.24 27.16
N SER A 83 -15.39 -18.56 26.97
CA SER A 83 -15.49 -19.57 28.05
C SER A 83 -14.20 -19.75 28.87
N GLY A 84 -13.14 -19.01 28.53
CA GLY A 84 -11.85 -19.02 29.22
C GLY A 84 -10.78 -19.90 28.56
N ASN A 85 -11.16 -20.80 27.65
CA ASN A 85 -10.20 -21.67 26.94
C ASN A 85 -9.33 -20.90 25.91
N ALA A 86 -9.79 -19.75 25.45
CA ALA A 86 -9.09 -18.87 24.51
C ALA A 86 -8.47 -17.63 25.18
N SER A 87 -8.50 -17.55 26.52
CA SER A 87 -7.96 -16.39 27.25
C SER A 87 -6.46 -16.21 26.99
N TRP A 88 -6.04 -14.95 26.94
CA TRP A 88 -4.63 -14.60 26.81
C TRP A 88 -3.87 -15.05 28.07
N THR A 89 -2.64 -15.50 27.88
CA THR A 89 -1.79 -16.04 28.97
C THR A 89 -0.78 -15.02 29.51
N GLY A 90 -0.79 -13.82 28.95
CA GLY A 90 0.14 -12.74 29.25
C GLY A 90 0.35 -11.87 28.01
N PHE A 91 1.41 -11.08 28.03
CA PHE A 91 1.83 -10.22 26.93
C PHE A 91 3.27 -10.53 26.53
N LEU A 92 3.65 -10.18 25.31
CA LEU A 92 5.02 -10.30 24.85
C LEU A 92 5.98 -9.56 25.80
N SER A 93 7.12 -10.20 26.08
CA SER A 93 8.25 -9.52 26.74
C SER A 93 8.95 -8.59 25.75
N PHE A 94 9.82 -7.70 26.24
CA PHE A 94 10.66 -6.83 25.40
C PHE A 94 11.27 -7.54 24.19
N ASN A 95 11.89 -8.72 24.38
CA ASN A 95 12.56 -9.46 23.31
C ASN A 95 11.59 -10.14 22.32
N GLY A 96 10.30 -10.18 22.63
CA GLY A 96 9.25 -10.67 21.74
C GLY A 96 8.80 -9.64 20.71
N HIS A 97 9.07 -8.36 20.95
CA HIS A 97 8.76 -7.30 19.99
C HIS A 97 9.85 -7.18 18.92
N PRO A 98 9.48 -6.88 17.66
CA PRO A 98 10.43 -6.47 16.62
C PRO A 98 11.25 -5.25 17.06
N HIS A 99 12.58 -5.38 17.05
CA HIS A 99 13.49 -4.29 17.33
C HIS A 99 14.85 -4.52 16.68
N ALA A 100 15.58 -3.44 16.43
CA ALA A 100 16.93 -3.50 15.90
C ALA A 100 17.71 -2.23 16.27
N ILE A 101 18.99 -2.40 16.61
CA ILE A 101 19.98 -1.32 16.67
C ILE A 101 21.00 -1.60 15.57
N ASP A 102 21.24 -0.61 14.71
CA ASP A 102 22.19 -0.67 13.59
C ASP A 102 22.04 -1.96 12.76
N PRO A 103 20.87 -2.17 12.10
CA PRO A 103 20.67 -3.34 11.27
C PRO A 103 21.72 -3.40 10.15
N PRO A 104 22.14 -4.60 9.69
CA PRO A 104 23.16 -4.73 8.64
C PRO A 104 22.84 -4.01 7.32
N SER A 105 21.56 -3.72 7.04
CA SER A 105 21.13 -2.91 5.89
C SER A 105 21.63 -1.46 5.95
N GLY A 106 21.99 -0.95 7.13
CA GLY A 106 22.35 0.45 7.36
C GLY A 106 21.17 1.42 7.27
N VAL A 107 19.95 0.92 7.07
CA VAL A 107 18.73 1.72 6.91
C VAL A 107 17.55 1.07 7.63
N LEU A 108 16.66 1.91 8.14
CA LEU A 108 15.37 1.55 8.71
C LEU A 108 14.30 2.34 7.94
N ILE A 109 13.36 1.63 7.31
CA ILE A 109 12.31 2.21 6.47
C ILE A 109 10.99 1.64 6.96
N SER A 110 10.00 2.51 7.19
CA SER A 110 8.64 2.09 7.45
C SER A 110 7.65 3.03 6.82
N TRP A 111 6.59 2.44 6.29
CA TRP A 111 5.38 3.16 5.93
C TRP A 111 4.14 2.34 6.33
N ASN A 112 4.09 1.96 7.60
CA ASN A 112 3.07 1.08 8.19
C ASN A 112 3.13 -0.38 7.70
N ASN A 113 4.20 -0.79 7.03
CA ASN A 113 4.41 -2.18 6.63
C ASN A 113 4.69 -3.09 7.84
N LYS A 114 4.65 -4.39 7.57
CA LYS A 114 5.05 -5.44 8.53
C LYS A 114 6.43 -5.14 9.12
N PRO A 115 6.58 -5.16 10.46
CA PRO A 115 7.81 -4.73 11.14
C PRO A 115 8.96 -5.76 11.07
N ALA A 116 8.64 -7.05 11.02
CA ALA A 116 9.61 -8.14 10.89
C ALA A 116 8.98 -9.36 10.21
N PRO A 117 9.78 -10.26 9.61
CA PRO A 117 9.29 -11.57 9.16
C PRO A 117 8.51 -12.28 10.27
N MET A 118 7.45 -13.00 9.90
CA MET A 118 6.56 -13.74 10.83
C MET A 118 5.78 -12.91 11.86
N PHE A 119 5.97 -11.59 11.97
CA PHE A 119 5.09 -10.75 12.80
C PHE A 119 3.71 -10.59 12.14
N SER A 120 2.63 -10.89 12.87
CA SER A 120 1.28 -10.86 12.29
C SER A 120 0.81 -9.44 12.04
N ALA A 121 -0.04 -9.26 11.02
CA ALA A 121 -0.86 -8.06 10.94
C ALA A 121 -1.98 -8.11 11.99
N ASN A 122 -2.70 -7.00 12.19
CA ASN A 122 -4.00 -7.06 12.85
C ASN A 122 -5.02 -7.80 11.97
N ASP A 123 -6.11 -8.28 12.57
CA ASP A 123 -7.16 -9.10 11.96
C ASP A 123 -8.03 -8.36 10.91
N GLY A 124 -7.85 -7.05 10.76
CA GLY A 124 -8.44 -6.24 9.70
C GLY A 124 -7.45 -5.85 8.58
N GLN A 125 -6.19 -6.28 8.64
CA GLN A 125 -5.15 -5.91 7.68
C GLN A 125 -4.81 -7.06 6.74
N PHE A 126 -5.29 -6.95 5.49
CA PHE A 126 -5.15 -7.98 4.45
C PHE A 126 -4.07 -7.67 3.40
N SER A 127 -3.48 -6.46 3.37
CA SER A 127 -2.42 -6.07 2.42
C SER A 127 -0.99 -6.33 2.90
N TYR A 128 -0.76 -6.88 4.09
CA TYR A 128 0.59 -7.30 4.51
C TYR A 128 1.08 -8.50 3.68
N GLY A 129 1.64 -8.23 2.51
CA GLY A 129 2.08 -9.25 1.56
C GLY A 129 3.30 -8.83 0.74
N LEU A 130 3.38 -9.33 -0.50
CA LEU A 130 4.49 -9.07 -1.42
C LEU A 130 4.59 -7.61 -1.83
N VAL A 131 3.49 -6.87 -1.80
CA VAL A 131 3.41 -5.47 -2.18
C VAL A 131 2.93 -4.66 -0.99
N TYR A 132 3.60 -3.54 -0.70
CA TYR A 132 3.16 -2.55 0.27
C TYR A 132 3.82 -1.20 -0.02
N ARG A 133 3.15 -0.08 0.27
CA ARG A 133 3.63 1.27 -0.07
C ARG A 133 5.02 1.63 0.44
N SER A 134 5.50 0.99 1.50
CA SER A 134 6.88 1.15 1.99
C SER A 134 7.93 0.81 0.94
N GLN A 135 7.59 -0.03 -0.05
CA GLN A 135 8.47 -0.37 -1.16
C GLN A 135 8.77 0.82 -2.07
N MET A 136 7.89 1.82 -2.16
CA MET A 136 8.18 3.04 -2.91
C MET A 136 9.34 3.80 -2.24
N LEU A 137 9.29 3.97 -0.91
CA LEU A 137 10.39 4.56 -0.14
C LEU A 137 11.68 3.73 -0.23
N GLN A 138 11.54 2.40 -0.13
CA GLN A 138 12.69 1.50 -0.22
C GLN A 138 13.35 1.55 -1.59
N SER A 139 12.57 1.51 -2.67
CA SER A 139 13.05 1.55 -4.04
C SER A 139 13.79 2.86 -4.34
N THR A 140 13.18 4.00 -4.03
CA THR A 140 13.78 5.31 -4.30
C THR A 140 15.03 5.55 -3.46
N LEU A 141 15.03 5.17 -2.17
CA LEU A 141 16.22 5.29 -1.34
C LEU A 141 17.34 4.35 -1.79
N ASN A 142 17.01 3.12 -2.19
CA ASN A 142 17.99 2.19 -2.75
C ASN A 142 18.60 2.73 -4.04
N ASN A 143 17.82 3.39 -4.91
CA ASN A 143 18.34 4.03 -6.11
C ASN A 143 19.35 5.14 -5.77
N GLU A 144 19.05 5.97 -4.77
CA GLU A 144 19.97 6.98 -4.28
C GLU A 144 21.25 6.36 -3.70
N LEU A 145 21.13 5.35 -2.84
CA LEU A 145 22.28 4.65 -2.26
C LEU A 145 23.14 4.00 -3.35
N ASN A 146 22.54 3.28 -4.29
CA ASN A 146 23.24 2.60 -5.37
C ASN A 146 23.99 3.58 -6.28
N SER A 147 23.37 4.72 -6.58
CA SER A 147 23.95 5.75 -7.45
C SER A 147 25.08 6.54 -6.76
N HIS A 148 25.14 6.52 -5.43
CA HIS A 148 26.07 7.33 -4.63
C HIS A 148 26.98 6.50 -3.71
N GLY A 149 27.27 5.25 -4.10
CA GLY A 149 28.28 4.42 -3.42
C GLY A 149 27.89 3.99 -2.00
N GLY A 150 26.60 3.78 -1.76
CA GLY A 150 26.04 3.32 -0.49
C GLY A 150 25.88 4.42 0.57
N LYS A 151 25.95 5.69 0.18
CA LYS A 151 25.76 6.84 1.10
C LYS A 151 24.79 7.84 0.50
N VAL A 152 24.04 8.51 1.36
CA VAL A 152 23.10 9.57 0.97
C VAL A 152 23.29 10.82 1.83
N THR A 153 23.05 11.97 1.24
CA THR A 153 22.92 13.25 1.92
C THR A 153 21.48 13.47 2.40
N PRO A 154 21.24 14.39 3.33
CA PRO A 154 19.88 14.80 3.70
C PRO A 154 19.00 15.17 2.50
N SER A 155 19.55 15.87 1.49
CA SER A 155 18.78 16.25 0.30
C SER A 155 18.41 15.04 -0.56
N GLN A 156 19.26 14.02 -0.65
CA GLN A 156 18.96 12.79 -1.38
C GLN A 156 17.89 11.96 -0.67
N VAL A 157 17.87 11.95 0.67
CA VAL A 157 16.78 11.33 1.42
C VAL A 157 15.45 12.06 1.16
N VAL A 158 15.47 13.40 1.12
CA VAL A 158 14.28 14.19 0.74
C VAL A 158 13.83 13.87 -0.68
N GLN A 159 14.75 13.82 -1.65
CA GLN A 159 14.44 13.50 -3.04
C GLN A 159 13.83 12.09 -3.18
N ALA A 160 14.38 11.10 -2.48
CA ALA A 160 13.82 9.75 -2.45
C ALA A 160 12.39 9.74 -1.90
N MET A 161 12.13 10.50 -0.83
CA MET A 161 10.79 10.65 -0.26
C MET A 161 9.83 11.37 -1.20
N GLU A 162 10.24 12.47 -1.85
CA GLU A 162 9.42 13.20 -2.83
C GLU A 162 9.09 12.34 -4.06
N SER A 163 10.06 11.57 -4.54
CA SER A 163 9.87 10.60 -5.62
C SER A 163 8.84 9.54 -5.23
N ALA A 164 8.96 8.95 -4.03
CA ALA A 164 8.01 7.95 -3.54
C ALA A 164 6.60 8.54 -3.35
N ALA A 165 6.50 9.80 -2.91
CA ALA A 165 5.22 10.47 -2.67
C ALA A 165 4.37 10.68 -3.93
N THR A 166 4.97 10.59 -5.12
CA THR A 166 4.27 10.81 -6.39
C THR A 166 4.18 9.54 -7.23
N THR A 167 4.74 8.42 -6.76
CA THR A 167 4.75 7.14 -7.48
C THR A 167 3.40 6.44 -7.34
N ASP A 168 2.96 5.79 -8.41
CA ASP A 168 1.82 4.88 -8.40
C ASP A 168 2.26 3.44 -8.00
N LEU A 169 1.78 2.95 -6.85
CA LEU A 169 2.19 1.63 -6.33
C LEU A 169 1.67 0.50 -7.21
N THR A 170 0.42 0.57 -7.65
CA THR A 170 -0.20 -0.48 -8.47
C THR A 170 0.54 -0.60 -9.80
N ALA A 171 0.86 0.53 -10.44
CA ALA A 171 1.65 0.56 -11.66
C ALA A 171 3.05 -0.06 -11.48
N THR A 172 3.78 0.33 -10.44
CA THR A 172 5.14 -0.18 -10.20
C THR A 172 5.18 -1.63 -9.76
N SER A 173 4.12 -2.14 -9.14
CA SER A 173 4.05 -3.51 -8.63
C SER A 173 3.47 -4.52 -9.61
N GLU A 174 2.57 -4.11 -10.52
CA GLU A 174 1.85 -5.04 -11.40
C GLU A 174 2.29 -4.99 -12.86
N LEU A 175 2.53 -3.79 -13.42
CA LEU A 175 2.89 -3.65 -14.85
C LEU A 175 4.11 -4.49 -15.26
N PRO A 176 5.17 -4.66 -14.44
CA PRO A 176 6.29 -5.54 -14.80
C PRO A 176 5.88 -6.99 -15.10
N TYR A 177 4.76 -7.46 -14.53
CA TYR A 177 4.26 -8.82 -14.68
C TYR A 177 3.10 -8.91 -15.68
N VAL A 178 2.33 -7.83 -15.83
CA VAL A 178 1.23 -7.75 -16.82
C VAL A 178 1.76 -7.55 -18.24
N LEU A 179 2.65 -6.57 -18.46
CA LEU A 179 3.10 -6.16 -19.79
C LEU A 179 3.68 -7.34 -20.62
N PRO A 180 4.43 -8.30 -20.04
CA PRO A 180 4.90 -9.48 -20.77
C PRO A 180 3.79 -10.45 -21.22
N LEU A 181 2.64 -10.46 -20.55
CA LEU A 181 1.51 -11.35 -20.87
C LEU A 181 0.60 -10.80 -21.98
N LEU A 182 0.65 -9.50 -22.23
CA LEU A 182 -0.17 -8.81 -23.23
C LEU A 182 0.25 -9.15 -24.66
N ASP A 183 -0.68 -9.74 -25.41
CA ASP A 183 -0.65 -9.92 -26.86
C ASP A 183 -1.52 -8.85 -27.53
N VAL A 184 -0.86 -7.78 -27.97
CA VAL A 184 -1.48 -6.62 -28.63
C VAL A 184 -1.27 -6.65 -30.14
N SER A 185 -0.87 -7.81 -30.68
CA SER A 185 -0.53 -7.93 -32.09
C SER A 185 -1.77 -7.74 -32.97
N GLY A 186 -1.66 -6.87 -33.97
CA GLY A 186 -2.77 -6.55 -34.87
C GLY A 186 -3.74 -5.48 -34.35
N ASP A 187 -3.55 -4.98 -33.13
CA ASP A 187 -4.34 -3.90 -32.55
C ASP A 187 -3.47 -2.64 -32.32
N PRO A 188 -3.61 -1.59 -33.15
CA PRO A 188 -2.85 -0.36 -32.99
C PRO A 188 -3.15 0.41 -31.71
N VAL A 189 -4.38 0.34 -31.19
CA VAL A 189 -4.81 1.08 -30.00
C VAL A 189 -4.23 0.40 -28.77
N ALA A 190 -4.45 -0.91 -28.62
CA ALA A 190 -3.84 -1.70 -27.55
C ALA A 190 -2.30 -1.61 -27.58
N SER A 191 -1.68 -1.60 -28.78
CA SER A 191 -0.24 -1.41 -28.93
C SER A 191 0.25 -0.06 -28.40
N GLN A 192 -0.51 1.02 -28.64
CA GLN A 192 -0.18 2.34 -28.12
C GLN A 192 -0.44 2.45 -26.61
N MET A 193 -1.52 1.85 -26.08
CA MET A 193 -1.77 1.78 -24.63
C MET A 193 -0.61 1.10 -23.90
N LYS A 194 -0.17 -0.07 -24.41
CA LYS A 194 0.96 -0.81 -23.84
C LYS A 194 2.26 0.00 -23.85
N LYS A 195 2.48 0.77 -24.93
CA LYS A 195 3.64 1.65 -25.07
C LYS A 195 3.61 2.81 -24.07
N ASP A 196 2.46 3.46 -23.90
CA ASP A 196 2.27 4.55 -22.93
C ASP A 196 2.52 4.06 -21.50
N LEU A 197 1.90 2.94 -21.10
CA LEU A 197 2.13 2.32 -19.78
C LEU A 197 3.60 1.97 -19.55
N ASN A 198 4.27 1.40 -20.55
CA ASN A 198 5.69 1.05 -20.43
C ASN A 198 6.58 2.30 -20.33
N SER A 199 6.25 3.38 -21.05
CA SER A 199 6.95 4.66 -20.98
C SER A 199 6.80 5.28 -19.59
N TRP A 200 5.57 5.37 -19.10
CA TRP A 200 5.26 5.90 -17.77
C TRP A 200 5.96 5.09 -16.66
N LEU A 201 5.89 3.76 -16.72
CA LEU A 201 6.62 2.87 -15.80
C LEU A 201 8.13 3.11 -15.84
N SER A 202 8.72 3.24 -17.04
CA SER A 202 10.16 3.50 -17.19
C SER A 202 10.59 4.86 -16.63
N ASN A 203 9.65 5.80 -16.54
CA ASN A 203 9.83 7.12 -15.94
C ASN A 203 9.48 7.15 -14.44
N GLY A 204 9.25 6.00 -13.80
CA GLY A 204 8.97 5.90 -12.36
C GLY A 204 7.48 5.88 -11.99
N ALA A 205 6.58 5.82 -12.97
CA ALA A 205 5.13 5.82 -12.77
C ALA A 205 4.63 6.98 -11.90
N HIS A 206 5.14 8.19 -12.14
CA HIS A 206 4.80 9.37 -11.37
C HIS A 206 3.44 9.97 -11.76
N ARG A 207 2.66 10.42 -10.77
CA ARG A 207 1.51 11.32 -10.91
C ARG A 207 1.93 12.76 -10.63
N ILE A 208 2.68 13.35 -11.56
CA ILE A 208 3.18 14.73 -11.47
C ILE A 208 2.75 15.56 -12.68
N LYS A 209 2.64 16.87 -12.47
CA LYS A 209 2.43 17.85 -13.53
C LYS A 209 3.77 18.30 -14.10
N ALA A 210 3.85 18.61 -15.39
CA ALA A 210 5.07 19.17 -15.99
C ALA A 210 5.41 20.54 -15.38
N ASN A 211 4.39 21.37 -15.18
CA ASN A 211 4.47 22.64 -14.46
C ASN A 211 3.40 22.70 -13.36
N PRO A 212 3.64 23.42 -12.25
CA PRO A 212 2.68 23.51 -11.15
C PRO A 212 1.27 23.98 -11.54
N ASN A 213 1.17 24.81 -12.59
CA ASN A 213 -0.09 25.40 -13.04
C ASN A 213 -0.78 24.60 -14.16
N ASP A 214 -0.21 23.47 -14.58
CA ASP A 214 -0.84 22.64 -15.61
C ASP A 214 -2.15 22.04 -15.08
N ALA A 215 -3.14 21.91 -15.96
CA ALA A 215 -4.44 21.35 -15.59
C ALA A 215 -4.39 19.82 -15.43
N GLN A 216 -3.42 19.16 -16.07
CA GLN A 216 -3.30 17.70 -16.09
C GLN A 216 -1.92 17.22 -15.66
N TYR A 217 -1.85 15.97 -15.22
CA TYR A 217 -0.60 15.23 -15.11
C TYR A 217 0.13 15.11 -16.45
N LEU A 218 1.45 14.96 -16.37
CA LEU A 218 2.34 14.80 -17.52
C LEU A 218 1.99 13.54 -18.34
N ASP A 219 1.80 12.42 -17.65
CA ASP A 219 1.51 11.11 -18.24
C ASP A 219 0.01 10.74 -18.13
N ILE A 220 -0.87 11.73 -18.31
CA ILE A 220 -2.31 11.59 -18.07
C ILE A 220 -2.97 10.43 -18.87
N SER A 221 -2.51 10.13 -20.08
CA SER A 221 -3.04 8.99 -20.86
C SER A 221 -2.70 7.64 -20.20
N ALA A 222 -1.46 7.47 -19.73
CA ALA A 222 -1.03 6.27 -19.03
C ALA A 222 -1.78 6.10 -17.71
N ILE A 223 -2.00 7.20 -16.98
CA ILE A 223 -2.78 7.22 -15.74
C ILE A 223 -4.24 6.81 -16.00
N ALA A 224 -4.89 7.39 -17.02
CA ALA A 224 -6.26 7.02 -17.39
C ALA A 224 -6.38 5.55 -17.80
N ILE A 225 -5.38 5.00 -18.51
CA ILE A 225 -5.32 3.57 -18.83
C ILE A 225 -5.19 2.75 -17.56
N ALA A 226 -4.28 3.10 -16.66
CA ALA A 226 -4.00 2.36 -15.43
C ALA A 226 -5.21 2.35 -14.49
N ASP A 227 -5.82 3.50 -14.25
CA ASP A 227 -6.97 3.67 -13.34
C ASP A 227 -8.22 2.91 -13.82
N GLU A 228 -8.39 2.77 -15.14
CA GLU A 228 -9.45 1.93 -15.70
C GLU A 228 -9.06 0.43 -15.72
N PHE A 229 -7.80 0.13 -16.02
CA PHE A 229 -7.33 -1.24 -16.24
C PHE A 229 -7.24 -2.09 -14.97
N PHE A 230 -6.63 -1.59 -13.89
CA PHE A 230 -6.36 -2.44 -12.71
C PHE A 230 -7.63 -3.01 -12.07
N PRO A 231 -8.72 -2.26 -11.87
CA PRO A 231 -9.96 -2.83 -11.34
C PRO A 231 -10.57 -3.91 -12.27
N ILE A 232 -10.47 -3.73 -13.59
CA ILE A 232 -10.94 -4.72 -14.57
C ILE A 232 -10.06 -5.97 -14.53
N LEU A 233 -8.75 -5.80 -14.41
CA LEU A 233 -7.78 -6.89 -14.27
C LEU A 233 -8.12 -7.74 -13.03
N ASP A 234 -8.26 -7.11 -11.86
CA ASP A 234 -8.55 -7.81 -10.61
C ASP A 234 -9.83 -8.63 -10.70
N THR A 235 -10.87 -8.06 -11.30
CA THR A 235 -12.13 -8.75 -11.55
C THR A 235 -11.96 -9.94 -12.49
N SER A 236 -11.22 -9.75 -13.58
CA SER A 236 -10.92 -10.81 -14.56
C SER A 236 -10.13 -11.96 -13.94
N LEU A 237 -9.22 -11.66 -13.01
CA LEU A 237 -8.39 -12.64 -12.33
C LEU A 237 -9.11 -13.36 -11.18
N PHE A 238 -9.94 -12.67 -10.39
CA PHE A 238 -10.38 -13.19 -9.08
C PHE A 238 -11.89 -13.31 -8.87
N SER A 239 -12.75 -12.81 -9.77
CA SER A 239 -14.21 -12.85 -9.59
C SER A 239 -14.76 -14.26 -9.35
N SER A 240 -14.23 -15.28 -10.04
CA SER A 240 -14.62 -16.69 -9.87
C SER A 240 -14.23 -17.28 -8.51
N LEU A 241 -13.18 -16.75 -7.87
CA LEU A 241 -12.75 -17.15 -6.54
C LEU A 241 -13.56 -16.44 -5.45
N LEU A 242 -13.81 -15.14 -5.64
CA LEU A 242 -14.42 -14.26 -4.64
C LEU A 242 -15.96 -14.23 -4.72
N GLY A 243 -16.56 -14.94 -5.67
CA GLY A 243 -18.02 -15.12 -5.77
C GLY A 243 -18.77 -13.92 -6.37
N GLY A 244 -18.11 -13.07 -7.15
CA GLY A 244 -18.71 -11.85 -7.69
C GLY A 244 -19.73 -12.12 -8.80
N GLN A 245 -20.99 -11.73 -8.57
CA GLN A 245 -21.95 -11.32 -9.60
C GLN A 245 -22.24 -9.83 -9.36
N ASP A 246 -22.49 -9.05 -10.41
CA ASP A 246 -22.87 -7.62 -10.37
C ASP A 246 -21.83 -6.63 -9.78
N ILE A 247 -20.58 -6.69 -10.26
CA ILE A 247 -19.50 -5.76 -9.87
C ILE A 247 -19.72 -4.40 -10.54
N ASN A 248 -20.24 -3.42 -9.78
CA ASN A 248 -20.25 -2.01 -10.20
C ASN A 248 -18.99 -1.32 -9.67
N TYR A 249 -18.15 -0.86 -10.59
CA TYR A 249 -16.92 -0.14 -10.29
C TYR A 249 -17.22 1.29 -9.84
N SER A 250 -16.66 1.70 -8.70
CA SER A 250 -16.41 3.10 -8.38
C SER A 250 -14.98 3.19 -7.86
N SER A 251 -14.13 3.99 -8.52
CA SER A 251 -12.79 4.30 -8.02
C SER A 251 -12.83 4.67 -6.53
N GLY A 252 -11.95 4.08 -5.74
CA GLY A 252 -11.79 4.43 -4.32
C GLY A 252 -12.77 3.79 -3.34
N ASN A 253 -13.70 2.93 -3.78
CA ASN A 253 -14.53 2.14 -2.88
C ASN A 253 -14.52 0.65 -3.25
N VAL A 254 -14.67 -0.22 -2.25
CA VAL A 254 -14.96 -1.65 -2.42
C VAL A 254 -16.05 -1.79 -3.50
N PRO A 255 -15.86 -2.58 -4.57
CA PRO A 255 -16.90 -2.73 -5.57
C PRO A 255 -18.19 -3.21 -4.90
N ASN A 256 -19.31 -2.56 -5.20
CA ASN A 256 -20.62 -3.06 -4.77
C ASN A 256 -20.77 -4.49 -5.31
N GLY A 257 -21.05 -5.45 -4.41
CA GLY A 257 -21.06 -6.90 -4.70
C GLY A 257 -20.08 -7.71 -3.83
N PHE A 258 -19.09 -7.05 -3.22
CA PHE A 258 -18.15 -7.65 -2.26
C PHE A 258 -18.46 -7.24 -0.81
N SER A 259 -19.73 -7.25 -0.40
CA SER A 259 -20.14 -6.82 0.95
C SER A 259 -19.51 -7.63 2.10
N GLU A 260 -18.93 -8.78 1.79
CA GLU A 260 -18.23 -9.67 2.73
C GLU A 260 -16.68 -9.54 2.68
N PHE A 261 -16.13 -8.85 1.67
CA PHE A 261 -14.70 -8.66 1.50
C PHE A 261 -14.33 -7.23 1.96
N GLY A 262 -13.67 -7.13 3.11
CA GLY A 262 -13.43 -5.85 3.80
C GLY A 262 -12.34 -4.96 3.18
N GLN A 263 -11.89 -5.21 1.95
CA GLN A 263 -10.78 -4.49 1.33
C GLN A 263 -11.11 -4.06 -0.11
N SER A 264 -10.74 -2.83 -0.49
CA SER A 264 -10.80 -2.38 -1.88
C SER A 264 -9.74 -3.08 -2.73
N PHE A 265 -10.01 -3.30 -4.02
CA PHE A 265 -9.03 -3.85 -4.96
C PHE A 265 -7.83 -2.92 -5.14
N VAL A 266 -8.10 -1.63 -5.35
CA VAL A 266 -7.08 -0.60 -5.46
C VAL A 266 -7.42 0.56 -4.54
N ASN A 267 -6.45 1.03 -3.75
CA ASN A 267 -6.55 2.24 -2.93
C ASN A 267 -5.86 3.41 -3.66
N ASN A 268 -6.55 3.90 -4.70
CA ASN A 268 -6.05 4.98 -5.54
C ASN A 268 -5.95 6.32 -4.80
N PRO A 269 -5.16 7.27 -5.34
CA PRO A 269 -5.14 8.66 -4.90
C PRO A 269 -6.53 9.28 -4.75
N GLY A 270 -6.64 10.26 -3.86
CA GLY A 270 -7.88 10.99 -3.63
C GLY A 270 -7.72 12.13 -2.64
N SER A 271 -8.82 12.78 -2.30
CA SER A 271 -8.83 14.04 -1.54
C SER A 271 -8.24 13.96 -0.13
N GLU A 272 -8.16 12.77 0.46
CA GLU A 272 -7.54 12.54 1.78
C GLU A 272 -6.00 12.51 1.73
N GLY A 273 -5.42 12.39 0.53
CA GLY A 273 -3.97 12.36 0.29
C GLY A 273 -3.29 11.00 0.54
N SER A 274 -3.66 10.27 1.59
CA SER A 274 -3.14 8.90 1.81
C SER A 274 -3.63 7.98 0.69
N ALA A 275 -2.72 7.17 0.16
CA ALA A 275 -3.03 6.12 -0.80
C ALA A 275 -2.21 4.85 -0.51
N TYR A 276 -2.62 3.73 -1.12
CA TYR A 276 -1.92 2.45 -1.14
C TYR A 276 -1.57 1.85 0.24
N ASP A 277 -2.31 2.18 1.31
CA ASP A 277 -2.21 1.52 2.64
C ASP A 277 -3.05 0.24 2.77
N GLY A 278 -3.98 0.06 1.85
CA GLY A 278 -4.70 -1.17 1.55
C GLY A 278 -4.68 -1.43 0.05
N GLY A 279 -5.09 -2.63 -0.36
CA GLY A 279 -5.17 -3.01 -1.77
C GLY A 279 -4.83 -4.48 -1.99
N PHE A 280 -5.15 -4.95 -3.19
CA PHE A 280 -5.05 -6.35 -3.60
C PHE A 280 -3.80 -6.62 -4.44
N GLU A 281 -2.93 -5.63 -4.63
CA GLU A 281 -1.77 -5.67 -5.53
C GLU A 281 -0.83 -6.83 -5.20
N GLY A 282 -0.65 -7.13 -3.91
CA GLY A 282 0.16 -8.27 -3.47
C GLY A 282 -0.40 -9.62 -3.90
N GLN A 283 -1.72 -9.75 -4.02
CA GLN A 283 -2.39 -10.97 -4.47
C GLN A 283 -2.32 -11.09 -6.00
N VAL A 284 -2.53 -9.98 -6.71
CA VAL A 284 -2.39 -9.88 -8.16
C VAL A 284 -0.96 -10.24 -8.58
N GLN A 285 0.04 -9.57 -8.00
CA GLN A 285 1.45 -9.81 -8.29
C GLN A 285 1.82 -11.27 -8.03
N LYS A 286 1.38 -11.86 -6.91
CA LYS A 286 1.61 -13.27 -6.58
C LYS A 286 1.07 -14.21 -7.66
N LEU A 287 -0.16 -14.00 -8.11
CA LEU A 287 -0.77 -14.81 -9.17
C LEU A 287 0.01 -14.66 -10.48
N LEU A 288 0.31 -13.43 -10.90
CA LEU A 288 1.02 -13.17 -12.16
C LEU A 288 2.43 -13.76 -12.14
N MET A 289 3.14 -13.69 -11.00
CA MET A 289 4.43 -14.37 -10.81
C MET A 289 4.32 -15.89 -11.03
N GLN A 290 3.26 -16.54 -10.53
CA GLN A 290 3.04 -17.98 -10.78
C GLN A 290 2.72 -18.28 -12.24
N VAL A 291 1.91 -17.44 -12.90
CA VAL A 291 1.62 -17.56 -14.34
C VAL A 291 2.91 -17.47 -15.17
N LEU A 292 3.83 -16.62 -14.76
CA LEU A 292 5.15 -16.44 -15.37
C LEU A 292 6.18 -17.49 -14.94
N ASN A 293 5.79 -18.50 -14.16
CA ASN A 293 6.66 -19.54 -13.60
C ASN A 293 7.84 -19.00 -12.77
N MET A 294 7.63 -17.86 -12.10
CA MET A 294 8.60 -17.31 -11.17
C MET A 294 8.57 -18.09 -9.85
N LYS A 295 9.73 -18.16 -9.18
CA LYS A 295 9.84 -18.83 -7.89
C LYS A 295 9.18 -17.99 -6.79
N LEU A 296 8.31 -18.62 -6.00
CA LEU A 296 7.72 -18.07 -4.79
C LEU A 296 7.98 -19.01 -3.62
N ASP A 297 8.26 -18.46 -2.45
CA ASP A 297 8.41 -19.26 -1.23
C ASP A 297 7.06 -19.82 -0.76
N GLU A 298 5.99 -19.05 -0.94
CA GLU A 298 4.62 -19.43 -0.60
C GLU A 298 3.68 -19.22 -1.79
N PRO A 299 3.69 -20.08 -2.82
CA PRO A 299 2.76 -19.98 -3.96
C PRO A 299 1.31 -20.23 -3.54
N TYR A 300 0.34 -19.78 -4.33
CA TYR A 300 -1.04 -20.22 -4.16
C TYR A 300 -1.17 -21.74 -4.37
N PRO A 301 -1.99 -22.41 -3.55
CA PRO A 301 -2.21 -23.85 -3.69
C PRO A 301 -3.02 -24.18 -4.95
N PRO A 302 -2.89 -25.40 -5.49
CA PRO A 302 -3.66 -25.84 -6.67
C PRO A 302 -5.18 -25.66 -6.53
N ALA A 303 -5.71 -25.80 -5.31
CA ALA A 303 -7.13 -25.59 -5.04
C ALA A 303 -7.57 -24.15 -5.36
N LEU A 304 -6.78 -23.13 -5.00
CA LEU A 304 -7.08 -21.73 -5.33
C LEU A 304 -6.84 -21.47 -6.81
N LEU A 305 -5.75 -22.00 -7.37
CA LEU A 305 -5.40 -21.84 -8.79
C LEU A 305 -6.43 -22.43 -9.75
N ALA A 306 -7.28 -23.36 -9.30
CA ALA A 306 -8.40 -23.89 -10.09
C ALA A 306 -9.56 -22.89 -10.24
N HIS A 307 -9.58 -21.82 -9.46
CA HIS A 307 -10.69 -20.85 -9.38
C HIS A 307 -10.30 -19.42 -9.75
N VAL A 308 -9.08 -19.18 -10.21
CA VAL A 308 -8.65 -17.88 -10.75
C VAL A 308 -8.82 -17.85 -12.27
N CYS A 309 -8.88 -16.67 -12.86
CA CYS A 309 -8.94 -16.47 -14.31
C CYS A 309 -10.10 -17.29 -14.92
N TRP A 310 -11.29 -17.10 -14.34
CA TRP A 310 -12.57 -17.77 -14.63
C TRP A 310 -12.66 -19.25 -14.27
N SER A 311 -11.67 -20.06 -14.61
CA SER A 311 -11.72 -21.53 -14.42
C SER A 311 -10.36 -22.21 -14.30
N GLY A 312 -9.29 -21.43 -14.06
CA GLY A 312 -7.98 -21.97 -13.80
C GLY A 312 -6.83 -21.10 -14.29
N VAL A 313 -5.66 -21.27 -13.66
CA VAL A 313 -4.43 -20.51 -13.95
C VAL A 313 -4.00 -20.54 -15.42
N SER A 314 -4.32 -21.60 -16.18
CA SER A 314 -4.01 -21.70 -17.61
C SER A 314 -4.70 -20.63 -18.46
N ASN A 315 -5.80 -20.06 -17.97
CA ASN A 315 -6.55 -19.01 -18.67
C ASN A 315 -6.06 -17.60 -18.36
N CYS A 316 -5.12 -17.42 -17.42
CA CYS A 316 -4.76 -16.08 -16.95
C CYS A 316 -4.17 -15.19 -18.03
N LYS A 317 -3.42 -15.75 -19.00
CA LYS A 317 -2.95 -14.95 -20.14
C LYS A 317 -4.15 -14.39 -20.93
N ALA A 318 -5.19 -15.20 -21.17
CA ALA A 318 -6.40 -14.74 -21.85
C ALA A 318 -7.16 -13.70 -20.99
N ALA A 319 -7.26 -13.92 -19.68
CA ALA A 319 -7.90 -12.99 -18.74
C ALA A 319 -7.26 -11.60 -18.70
N VAL A 320 -5.92 -11.56 -18.72
CA VAL A 320 -5.16 -10.30 -18.79
C VAL A 320 -5.41 -9.58 -20.13
N ASN A 321 -5.41 -10.31 -21.24
CA ASN A 321 -5.67 -9.72 -22.57
C ASN A 321 -7.10 -9.21 -22.71
N GLU A 322 -8.09 -9.98 -22.23
CA GLU A 322 -9.49 -9.56 -22.26
C GLU A 322 -9.72 -8.32 -21.40
N ALA A 323 -9.14 -8.25 -20.20
CA ALA A 323 -9.21 -7.05 -19.35
C ALA A 323 -8.63 -5.82 -20.06
N PHE A 324 -7.53 -5.98 -20.79
CA PHE A 324 -6.89 -4.90 -21.53
C PHE A 324 -7.76 -4.40 -22.71
N LEU A 325 -8.39 -5.32 -23.45
CA LEU A 325 -9.33 -4.97 -24.53
C LEU A 325 -10.63 -4.34 -24.01
N GLN A 326 -11.13 -4.79 -22.85
CA GLN A 326 -12.27 -4.14 -22.20
C GLN A 326 -11.92 -2.71 -21.76
N THR A 327 -10.70 -2.50 -21.27
CA THR A 327 -10.19 -1.16 -20.91
C THR A 327 -10.17 -0.25 -22.14
N GLU A 328 -9.63 -0.74 -23.26
CA GLU A 328 -9.60 -0.02 -24.53
C GLU A 328 -11.01 0.46 -24.93
N GLN A 329 -11.97 -0.48 -25.02
CA GLN A 329 -13.34 -0.18 -25.45
C GLN A 329 -14.01 0.88 -24.55
N LYS A 330 -13.79 0.79 -23.23
CA LYS A 330 -14.32 1.77 -22.29
C LYS A 330 -13.69 3.15 -22.46
N LEU A 331 -12.37 3.22 -22.59
CA LEU A 331 -11.67 4.50 -22.72
C LEU A 331 -11.94 5.18 -24.06
N GLU A 332 -12.08 4.41 -25.14
CA GLU A 332 -12.57 4.91 -26.43
C GLU A 332 -13.97 5.53 -26.31
N GLN A 333 -14.87 4.87 -25.58
CA GLN A 333 -16.22 5.38 -25.33
C GLN A 333 -16.21 6.66 -24.49
N ILE A 334 -15.43 6.67 -23.40
CA ILE A 334 -15.35 7.80 -22.46
C ILE A 334 -14.72 9.04 -23.12
N ASN A 335 -13.64 8.84 -23.88
CA ASN A 335 -12.89 9.94 -24.50
C ASN A 335 -13.36 10.24 -25.95
N GLY A 336 -14.26 9.43 -26.49
CA GLY A 336 -14.90 9.62 -27.80
C GLY A 336 -13.98 9.42 -29.01
N ASN A 337 -12.83 8.77 -28.84
CA ASN A 337 -11.85 8.57 -29.90
C ASN A 337 -10.85 7.42 -29.58
N SER A 338 -10.20 6.88 -30.62
CA SER A 338 -9.17 5.83 -30.53
C SER A 338 -7.73 6.35 -30.41
N ASN A 339 -7.52 7.66 -30.28
CA ASN A 339 -6.20 8.25 -30.12
C ASN A 339 -5.80 8.28 -28.64
N VAL A 340 -5.14 7.21 -28.21
CA VAL A 340 -4.69 6.96 -26.84
C VAL A 340 -4.02 8.16 -26.17
N LEU A 341 -3.15 8.88 -26.90
CA LEU A 341 -2.41 10.03 -26.36
C LEU A 341 -3.30 11.23 -25.98
N THR A 342 -4.59 11.19 -26.33
CA THR A 342 -5.58 12.22 -26.00
C THR A 342 -6.56 11.79 -24.91
N TRP A 343 -6.44 10.57 -24.41
CA TRP A 343 -7.28 10.10 -23.31
C TRP A 343 -6.87 10.79 -22.02
N ILE A 344 -7.82 11.51 -21.43
CA ILE A 344 -7.62 12.29 -20.19
C ILE A 344 -8.65 11.95 -19.12
N ASN A 345 -9.59 11.06 -19.44
CA ASN A 345 -10.66 10.63 -18.56
C ASN A 345 -10.71 9.10 -18.46
N ASP A 346 -11.08 8.62 -17.28
CA ASP A 346 -11.46 7.25 -16.99
C ASP A 346 -12.95 7.21 -16.55
N SER A 347 -13.44 6.05 -16.14
CA SER A 347 -14.84 5.93 -15.68
C SER A 347 -15.15 6.83 -14.49
N ALA A 348 -14.20 7.02 -13.58
CA ALA A 348 -14.38 7.79 -12.35
C ALA A 348 -14.45 9.29 -12.61
N SER A 349 -13.50 9.81 -13.38
CA SER A 349 -13.40 11.19 -13.80
C SER A 349 -14.62 11.58 -14.64
N SER A 350 -15.05 10.70 -15.55
CA SER A 350 -16.26 10.88 -16.33
C SER A 350 -17.52 10.93 -15.46
N ALA A 351 -17.67 10.01 -14.50
CA ALA A 351 -18.83 9.99 -13.60
C ALA A 351 -18.87 11.23 -12.69
N ALA A 352 -17.73 11.66 -12.18
CA ALA A 352 -17.59 12.84 -11.33
C ALA A 352 -17.66 14.17 -12.10
N HIS A 353 -17.67 14.14 -13.44
CA HIS A 353 -17.56 15.33 -14.29
C HIS A 353 -16.35 16.20 -13.90
N SER A 354 -15.24 15.56 -13.57
CA SER A 354 -14.00 16.18 -13.10
C SER A 354 -12.81 15.48 -13.74
N SER A 355 -11.69 16.17 -13.90
CA SER A 355 -10.47 15.51 -14.37
C SER A 355 -9.88 14.59 -13.29
N ILE A 356 -9.12 13.58 -13.70
CA ILE A 356 -8.38 12.67 -12.79
C ILE A 356 -7.50 13.52 -11.85
N SER A 357 -6.73 14.45 -12.43
CA SER A 357 -5.86 15.35 -11.66
C SER A 357 -6.59 16.11 -10.55
N ASN A 358 -7.84 16.55 -10.77
CA ASN A 358 -8.64 17.26 -9.78
C ASN A 358 -9.29 16.34 -8.74
N LEU A 359 -9.55 15.08 -9.08
CA LEU A 359 -10.04 14.08 -8.13
C LEU A 359 -8.96 13.67 -7.12
N ASP A 360 -7.72 13.61 -7.59
CA ASP A 360 -6.56 13.24 -6.78
C ASP A 360 -6.13 14.38 -5.83
N GLU A 361 -6.46 15.64 -6.14
CA GLU A 361 -6.07 16.80 -5.31
C GLU A 361 -6.46 16.69 -3.84
N ILE A 362 -5.48 16.91 -2.96
CA ILE A 362 -5.69 16.89 -1.52
C ILE A 362 -6.55 18.08 -1.12
N SER A 363 -7.62 17.79 -0.39
CA SER A 363 -8.55 18.78 0.14
C SER A 363 -8.40 18.87 1.65
N PHE A 364 -8.39 20.09 2.18
CA PHE A 364 -8.22 20.31 3.62
C PHE A 364 -9.55 20.57 4.30
N GLN A 365 -9.79 19.90 5.42
CA GLN A 365 -10.92 20.24 6.28
C GLN A 365 -10.64 21.56 7.01
N SER A 366 -11.49 22.56 6.79
CA SER A 366 -11.36 23.86 7.46
C SER A 366 -11.64 23.74 8.95
N ILE A 367 -10.67 24.08 9.79
CA ILE A 367 -10.84 24.27 11.24
C ILE A 367 -10.95 25.78 11.49
N GLY A 368 -12.04 26.40 11.04
CA GLY A 368 -12.27 27.85 11.16
C GLY A 368 -12.94 28.48 9.94
N ILE A 369 -12.89 29.82 9.86
CA ILE A 369 -13.50 30.61 8.77
C ILE A 369 -12.60 30.74 7.52
N ILE A 370 -11.34 30.33 7.61
CA ILE A 370 -10.39 30.31 6.51
C ILE A 370 -10.17 28.85 6.13
N GLY A 371 -10.41 28.52 4.86
CA GLY A 371 -10.03 27.24 4.27
C GLY A 371 -8.71 27.37 3.53
N GLU A 372 -8.02 26.24 3.35
CA GLU A 372 -6.81 26.17 2.55
C GLU A 372 -7.14 25.72 1.12
N PRO A 373 -6.43 26.24 0.11
CA PRO A 373 -6.61 25.77 -1.26
C PRO A 373 -6.21 24.30 -1.36
N LYS A 374 -6.84 23.60 -2.30
CA LYS A 374 -6.40 22.26 -2.69
C LYS A 374 -4.96 22.30 -3.19
N ILE A 375 -4.25 21.19 -3.01
CA ILE A 375 -2.91 21.01 -3.54
C ILE A 375 -2.84 19.77 -4.43
N PRO A 376 -1.91 19.71 -5.39
CA PRO A 376 -1.65 18.48 -6.14
C PRO A 376 -1.42 17.30 -5.21
N TRP A 377 -1.88 16.13 -5.64
CA TRP A 377 -1.72 14.90 -4.89
C TRP A 377 -0.25 14.58 -4.59
N GLN A 378 -0.04 14.06 -3.40
CA GLN A 378 1.22 13.49 -2.93
C GLN A 378 0.93 12.58 -1.74
N ASN A 379 1.33 11.33 -1.84
CA ASN A 379 1.24 10.35 -0.77
C ASN A 379 2.36 10.60 0.25
N ARG A 380 2.20 11.59 1.13
CA ARG A 380 3.21 11.93 2.12
C ARG A 380 2.60 12.30 3.46
N SER A 381 3.43 12.32 4.49
CA SER A 381 3.04 12.73 5.83
C SER A 381 2.66 14.22 5.89
N THR A 382 1.80 14.55 6.86
CA THR A 382 1.39 15.92 7.18
C THR A 382 2.55 16.80 7.67
N PHE A 383 3.58 16.19 8.23
CA PHE A 383 4.81 16.85 8.70
C PHE A 383 6.04 16.04 8.29
N GLN A 384 7.12 16.73 7.97
CA GLN A 384 8.39 16.14 7.56
C GLN A 384 9.53 16.80 8.30
N GLN A 385 10.45 15.97 8.79
CA GLN A 385 11.68 16.41 9.43
C GLN A 385 12.85 15.65 8.82
N VAL A 386 13.90 16.40 8.48
CA VAL A 386 15.18 15.83 8.10
C VAL A 386 16.21 16.30 9.10
N ALA A 387 16.84 15.34 9.78
CA ALA A 387 17.88 15.57 10.76
C ALA A 387 19.18 14.93 10.28
N ASN A 388 20.29 15.62 10.53
CA ASN A 388 21.62 15.10 10.29
C ASN A 388 22.49 15.36 11.52
N PHE A 389 23.09 14.31 12.06
CA PHE A 389 23.98 14.39 13.21
C PHE A 389 25.42 14.39 12.70
N ILE A 390 25.93 15.59 12.41
CA ILE A 390 27.26 15.80 11.82
C ILE A 390 28.36 15.45 12.86
N HIS A 391 29.45 14.87 12.37
CA HIS A 391 30.64 14.57 13.16
C HIS A 391 31.47 15.79 13.54
#